data_AF-A0A7S2NY16-F1
#
_entry.id   AF-A0A7S2NY16-F1
#
_cell.length_a   1.000
_cell.length_b   1.000
_cell.length_c   1.000
_cell.angle_alpha   90.00
_cell.angle_beta   90.00
_cell.angle_gamma   90.00
#
_symmetry.space_group_name_H-M   'P 1'
#
loop_
_entity.id
_entity.type
_entity.pdbx_description
1 polymer ?
#
loop_
_entity_poly.entity_id
_entity_poly.type
_entity_poly.pdbx_seq_one_letter_code
_entity_poly.pdbx_strand_id
1 'polypeptide(L)'
;CCIPFSYTAGSSLLAVYYRQLIAKIMTSYRRFKMNDLFKFNSVNLDKLTETYNMGFYCHYMATWPEYFVTAESRDGSIQGYVMGKAEGQDKLWHGHVTAVTVAPTYRRLGLAKSLMNYLENISQDVYNCYFVDLFVRASNSLAIGMYTKFGYVKYRRVLGYYCGTTCMEDDYEDAWDMRKALPRDVHKETVVPLKHPIRPQDLEW
;
A
#
# COMPACT_ATOMS: atom_id res chain seq x y z
N CYS A 1 20.09 34.61 -52.50
CA CYS A 1 18.74 34.78 -51.93
C CYS A 1 18.07 33.40 -51.91
N CYS A 2 17.86 32.85 -50.70
CA CYS A 2 17.00 31.71 -50.31
C CYS A 2 17.09 30.36 -51.10
N ILE A 3 17.72 29.37 -50.47
CA ILE A 3 17.54 27.93 -50.76
C ILE A 3 16.47 27.40 -49.77
N PRO A 4 15.43 26.66 -50.20
CA PRO A 4 14.45 26.08 -49.30
C PRO A 4 14.97 24.74 -48.74
N PHE A 5 15.15 24.64 -47.42
CA PHE A 5 15.34 23.35 -46.76
C PHE A 5 13.98 22.80 -46.34
N SER A 6 13.46 21.89 -47.16
CA SER A 6 12.40 20.97 -46.81
C SER A 6 12.91 20.00 -45.73
N TYR A 7 12.44 20.14 -44.49
CA TYR A 7 12.64 19.13 -43.45
C TYR A 7 11.60 18.03 -43.63
N THR A 8 12.06 16.88 -44.10
CA THR A 8 11.32 15.61 -44.14
C THR A 8 11.10 15.09 -42.72
N ALA A 9 9.85 14.73 -42.43
CA ALA A 9 9.43 14.12 -41.17
C ALA A 9 9.99 12.70 -41.03
N GLY A 10 11.19 12.58 -40.46
CA GLY A 10 11.74 11.31 -39.97
C GLY A 10 11.34 11.09 -38.52
N SER A 11 10.24 10.39 -38.26
CA SER A 11 9.90 9.91 -36.92
C SER A 11 10.98 8.89 -36.49
N SER A 12 11.92 9.33 -35.66
CA SER A 12 13.03 8.48 -35.20
C SER A 12 12.49 7.28 -34.40
N LEU A 13 13.09 6.11 -34.60
CA LEU A 13 12.83 4.91 -33.79
C LEU A 13 12.94 5.21 -32.28
N LEU A 14 13.81 6.14 -31.89
CA LEU A 14 13.93 6.66 -30.54
C LEU A 14 12.67 7.35 -30.04
N ALA A 15 11.99 8.16 -30.86
CA ALA A 15 10.72 8.82 -30.49
C ALA A 15 9.56 7.83 -30.40
N VAL A 16 9.54 6.79 -31.25
CA VAL A 16 8.57 5.68 -31.15
C VAL A 16 8.84 4.85 -29.90
N TYR A 17 10.10 4.56 -29.59
CA TYR A 17 10.51 3.82 -28.39
C TYR A 17 10.23 4.64 -27.12
N TYR A 18 10.50 5.94 -27.12
CA TYR A 18 10.13 6.85 -26.03
C TYR A 18 8.62 6.99 -25.88
N ARG A 19 7.86 7.05 -26.98
CA ARG A 19 6.39 7.03 -26.93
C ARG A 19 5.86 5.68 -26.44
N GLN A 20 6.48 4.56 -26.80
CA GLN A 20 6.15 3.24 -26.26
C GLN A 20 6.50 3.13 -24.78
N LEU A 21 7.65 3.65 -24.33
CA LEU A 21 8.03 3.74 -22.92
C LEU A 21 7.07 4.62 -22.12
N ILE A 22 6.76 5.83 -22.61
CA ILE A 22 5.80 6.74 -21.99
C ILE A 22 4.39 6.13 -21.99
N ALA A 23 4.00 5.44 -23.07
CA ALA A 23 2.74 4.69 -23.13
C ALA A 23 2.70 3.48 -22.18
N LYS A 24 3.87 2.91 -21.82
CA LYS A 24 4.05 1.86 -20.81
C LYS A 24 4.02 2.42 -19.37
N ILE A 25 4.18 3.74 -19.20
CA ILE A 25 4.28 4.45 -17.91
C ILE A 25 2.92 5.02 -17.45
N MET A 26 1.87 4.99 -18.28
CA MET A 26 0.55 5.49 -17.87
C MET A 26 -0.13 4.51 -16.90
N THR A 27 0.08 4.73 -15.61
CA THR A 27 -0.66 4.08 -14.52
C THR A 27 -2.02 4.75 -14.35
N SER A 28 -3.06 3.93 -14.24
CA SER A 28 -4.41 4.35 -13.84
C SER A 28 -4.75 3.77 -12.47
N TYR A 29 -5.46 4.54 -11.64
CA TYR A 29 -5.97 4.08 -10.35
C TYR A 29 -7.48 3.85 -10.47
N ARG A 30 -7.95 2.69 -10.01
CA ARG A 30 -9.38 2.38 -9.96
C ARG A 30 -9.70 1.47 -8.79
N ARG A 31 -10.99 1.39 -8.45
CA ARG A 31 -11.48 0.41 -7.48
C ARG A 31 -11.10 -1.00 -7.92
N PHE A 32 -10.69 -1.81 -6.94
CA PHE A 32 -10.43 -3.22 -7.12
C PHE A 32 -11.74 -3.95 -7.42
N LYS A 33 -11.69 -4.87 -8.38
CA LYS A 33 -12.85 -5.66 -8.83
C LYS A 33 -12.58 -7.12 -8.56
N MET A 34 -13.62 -7.92 -8.40
CA MET A 34 -13.48 -9.35 -8.14
C MET A 34 -12.70 -10.10 -9.23
N ASN A 35 -12.83 -9.67 -10.50
CA ASN A 35 -12.05 -10.24 -11.61
C ASN A 35 -10.53 -9.98 -11.51
N ASP A 36 -10.10 -9.00 -10.71
CA ASP A 36 -8.69 -8.72 -10.48
C ASP A 36 -8.01 -9.81 -9.64
N LEU A 37 -8.79 -10.58 -8.85
CA LEU A 37 -8.27 -11.71 -8.07
C LEU A 37 -7.73 -12.83 -8.95
N PHE A 38 -8.12 -12.90 -10.22
CA PHE A 38 -7.53 -13.84 -11.19
C PHE A 38 -6.23 -13.32 -11.81
N LYS A 39 -5.90 -12.02 -11.64
CA LYS A 39 -4.78 -11.34 -12.30
C LYS A 39 -3.68 -10.87 -11.35
N PHE A 40 -3.99 -10.70 -10.06
CA PHE A 40 -3.08 -10.11 -9.08
C PHE A 40 -1.98 -11.05 -8.55
N ASN A 41 -1.96 -12.32 -8.98
CA ASN A 41 -0.96 -13.30 -8.56
C ASN A 41 0.48 -12.81 -8.79
N SER A 42 0.75 -12.10 -9.90
CA SER A 42 2.07 -11.54 -10.18
C SER A 42 2.55 -10.52 -9.14
N VAL A 43 1.62 -9.86 -8.46
CA VAL A 43 1.89 -8.90 -7.38
C VAL A 43 2.06 -9.63 -6.04
N ASN A 44 1.23 -10.66 -5.80
CA ASN A 44 1.26 -11.45 -4.58
C ASN A 44 2.41 -12.48 -4.49
N LEU A 45 3.15 -12.71 -5.57
CA LEU A 45 4.35 -13.56 -5.56
C LEU A 45 5.55 -12.94 -4.81
N ASP A 46 5.45 -11.69 -4.36
CA ASP A 46 6.45 -11.12 -3.47
C ASP A 46 6.41 -11.83 -2.11
N LYS A 47 7.55 -12.35 -1.66
CA LYS A 47 7.69 -13.13 -0.41
C LYS A 47 7.17 -12.38 0.82
N LEU A 48 7.19 -11.05 0.78
CA LEU A 48 6.76 -10.18 1.88
C LEU A 48 5.29 -9.73 1.78
N THR A 49 4.58 -10.17 0.74
CA THR A 49 3.14 -9.91 0.57
C THR A 49 2.35 -11.09 1.11
N GLU A 50 1.56 -10.85 2.15
CA GLU A 50 0.65 -11.85 2.70
C GLU A 50 -0.50 -12.10 1.72
N THR A 51 -0.83 -13.37 1.47
CA THR A 51 -1.94 -13.76 0.60
C THR A 51 -3.07 -14.35 1.45
N TYR A 52 -4.20 -13.65 1.47
CA TYR A 52 -5.39 -14.05 2.21
C TYR A 52 -6.29 -15.01 1.40
N ASN A 53 -7.25 -15.63 2.08
CA ASN A 53 -8.26 -16.44 1.42
C ASN A 53 -9.25 -15.56 0.61
N MET A 54 -9.98 -16.18 -0.32
CA MET A 54 -10.94 -15.47 -1.19
C MET A 54 -12.03 -14.74 -0.39
N GLY A 55 -12.54 -15.37 0.68
CA GLY A 55 -13.58 -14.80 1.54
C GLY A 55 -13.16 -13.48 2.19
N PHE A 56 -11.89 -13.36 2.56
CA PHE A 56 -11.32 -12.15 3.15
C PHE A 56 -11.34 -10.99 2.16
N TYR A 57 -10.87 -11.19 0.92
CA TYR A 57 -10.95 -10.14 -0.11
C TYR A 57 -12.41 -9.75 -0.42
N CYS A 58 -13.31 -10.74 -0.48
CA CYS A 58 -14.73 -10.49 -0.72
C CYS A 58 -15.36 -9.64 0.39
N HIS A 59 -15.04 -9.94 1.65
CA HIS A 59 -15.52 -9.17 2.79
C HIS A 59 -15.05 -7.71 2.72
N TYR A 60 -13.76 -7.48 2.41
CA TYR A 60 -13.24 -6.12 2.29
C TYR A 60 -13.88 -5.34 1.13
N MET A 61 -14.09 -5.98 -0.02
CA MET A 61 -14.80 -5.34 -1.14
C MET A 61 -16.26 -5.01 -0.82
N ALA A 62 -16.92 -5.83 -0.01
CA ALA A 62 -18.32 -5.62 0.36
C ALA A 62 -18.49 -4.54 1.44
N THR A 63 -17.61 -4.53 2.45
CA THR A 63 -17.72 -3.64 3.61
C THR A 63 -17.04 -2.29 3.36
N TRP A 64 -15.88 -2.29 2.70
CA TRP A 64 -15.05 -1.10 2.49
C TRP A 64 -14.56 -0.96 1.04
N PRO A 65 -15.46 -0.90 0.04
CA PRO A 65 -15.07 -0.83 -1.38
C PRO A 65 -14.22 0.41 -1.71
N GLU A 66 -14.33 1.46 -0.90
CA GLU A 66 -13.61 2.73 -1.09
C GLU A 66 -12.13 2.60 -0.71
N TYR A 67 -11.80 1.68 0.20
CA TYR A 67 -10.44 1.40 0.67
C TYR A 67 -9.67 0.44 -0.22
N PHE A 68 -10.34 -0.21 -1.19
CA PHE A 68 -9.73 -1.21 -2.03
C PHE A 68 -9.48 -0.68 -3.45
N VAL A 69 -8.24 -0.28 -3.72
CA VAL A 69 -7.82 0.35 -4.98
C VAL A 69 -6.63 -0.37 -5.59
N THR A 70 -6.65 -0.48 -6.92
CA THR A 70 -5.58 -1.06 -7.72
C THR A 70 -4.96 -0.01 -8.66
N ALA A 71 -3.65 -0.13 -8.85
CA ALA A 71 -2.89 0.56 -9.87
C ALA A 71 -2.74 -0.38 -11.07
N GLU A 72 -3.31 0.01 -12.21
CA GLU A 72 -3.33 -0.76 -13.44
C GLU A 72 -2.54 -0.04 -14.52
N SER A 73 -1.70 -0.81 -15.22
CA SER A 73 -0.97 -0.40 -16.41
C SER A 73 -1.90 -0.34 -17.63
N ARG A 74 -1.51 0.39 -18.68
CA ARG A 74 -2.28 0.48 -19.92
C ARG A 74 -2.58 -0.87 -20.60
N ASP A 75 -1.72 -1.87 -20.40
CA ASP A 75 -1.90 -3.23 -20.92
C ASP A 75 -2.88 -4.08 -20.08
N GLY A 76 -3.46 -3.50 -19.03
CA GLY A 76 -4.36 -4.17 -18.10
C GLY A 76 -3.64 -5.03 -17.06
N SER A 77 -2.31 -4.92 -16.97
CA SER A 77 -1.53 -5.59 -15.93
C SER A 77 -1.65 -4.82 -14.60
N ILE A 78 -1.87 -5.57 -13.52
CA ILE A 78 -1.91 -4.99 -12.18
C ILE A 78 -0.47 -4.69 -11.75
N GLN A 79 -0.20 -3.42 -11.48
CA GLN A 79 1.11 -2.94 -11.01
C GLN A 79 1.21 -2.98 -9.49
N GLY A 80 0.08 -2.84 -8.78
CA GLY A 80 0.01 -2.89 -7.33
C GLY A 80 -1.41 -2.63 -6.83
N TYR A 81 -1.66 -2.85 -5.55
CA TYR A 81 -2.93 -2.51 -4.93
C TYR A 81 -2.73 -2.10 -3.46
N VAL A 82 -3.76 -1.43 -2.93
CA VAL A 82 -3.93 -1.17 -1.51
C VAL A 82 -5.30 -1.67 -1.07
N MET A 83 -5.33 -2.26 0.09
CA MET A 83 -6.52 -2.75 0.77
C MET A 83 -6.46 -2.30 2.22
N GLY A 84 -7.56 -1.73 2.71
CA GLY A 84 -7.69 -1.30 4.09
C GLY A 84 -9.13 -1.35 4.57
N LYS A 85 -9.33 -0.95 5.81
CA LYS A 85 -10.62 -0.87 6.49
C LYS A 85 -10.64 0.34 7.42
N ALA A 86 -11.82 0.75 7.85
CA ALA A 86 -11.97 1.64 9.00
C ALA A 86 -12.45 0.83 10.20
N GLU A 87 -11.81 1.00 11.35
CA GLU A 87 -12.16 0.30 12.58
C GLU A 87 -11.88 1.12 13.85
N GLY A 88 -12.26 0.56 14.98
CA GLY A 88 -12.09 1.14 16.30
C GLY A 88 -13.29 1.90 16.85
N GLN A 89 -13.09 2.52 18.01
CA GLN A 89 -14.09 3.32 18.70
C GLN A 89 -13.45 4.56 19.32
N ASP A 90 -14.22 5.63 19.47
CA ASP A 90 -13.78 6.90 20.08
C ASP A 90 -12.46 7.42 19.48
N LYS A 91 -11.45 7.67 20.32
CA LYS A 91 -10.12 8.14 19.90
C LYS A 91 -9.30 7.09 19.16
N LEU A 92 -9.73 5.83 19.20
CA LEU A 92 -9.14 4.74 18.42
C LEU A 92 -9.81 4.59 17.05
N TRP A 93 -10.79 5.42 16.66
CA TRP A 93 -11.36 5.37 15.32
C TRP A 93 -10.31 5.71 14.25
N HIS A 94 -9.91 4.73 13.44
CA HIS A 94 -8.77 4.81 12.54
C HIS A 94 -8.95 4.05 11.22
N GLY A 95 -8.11 4.39 10.24
CA GLY A 95 -7.96 3.60 9.02
C GLY A 95 -6.83 2.58 9.19
N HIS A 96 -7.07 1.32 8.85
CA HIS A 96 -6.08 0.26 8.91
C HIS A 96 -5.63 -0.15 7.51
N VAL A 97 -4.32 -0.15 7.26
CA VAL A 97 -3.74 -0.69 6.01
C VAL A 97 -3.51 -2.18 6.18
N THR A 98 -4.42 -2.97 5.64
CA THR A 98 -4.34 -4.43 5.67
C THR A 98 -3.26 -4.95 4.71
N ALA A 99 -3.21 -4.40 3.50
CA ALA A 99 -2.18 -4.77 2.53
C ALA A 99 -1.88 -3.60 1.59
N VAL A 100 -0.59 -3.37 1.33
CA VAL A 100 -0.14 -2.54 0.21
C VAL A 100 1.02 -3.26 -0.45
N THR A 101 0.90 -3.46 -1.76
CA THR A 101 1.93 -4.16 -2.51
C THR A 101 2.06 -3.60 -3.92
N VAL A 102 3.29 -3.62 -4.41
CA VAL A 102 3.66 -3.18 -5.75
C VAL A 102 4.57 -4.26 -6.33
N ALA A 103 4.20 -4.72 -7.53
CA ALA A 103 4.94 -5.75 -8.24
C ALA A 103 6.40 -5.32 -8.40
N PRO A 104 7.38 -6.23 -8.23
CA PRO A 104 8.80 -5.88 -8.21
C PRO A 104 9.28 -5.06 -9.42
N THR A 105 8.73 -5.34 -10.61
CA THR A 105 9.02 -4.65 -11.86
C THR A 105 8.57 -3.18 -11.90
N TYR A 106 7.61 -2.80 -11.04
CA TYR A 106 7.03 -1.45 -10.98
C TYR A 106 7.42 -0.69 -9.69
N ARG A 107 8.38 -1.21 -8.91
CA ARG A 107 8.89 -0.53 -7.71
C ARG A 107 9.71 0.71 -8.07
N ARG A 108 9.88 1.60 -7.07
CA ARG A 108 10.64 2.86 -7.19
C ARG A 108 10.04 3.88 -8.17
N LEU A 109 8.81 3.66 -8.65
CA LEU A 109 8.04 4.60 -9.47
C LEU A 109 7.07 5.49 -8.64
N GLY A 110 7.14 5.40 -7.31
CA GLY A 110 6.25 6.16 -6.42
C GLY A 110 4.84 5.57 -6.26
N LEU A 111 4.52 4.43 -6.88
CA LEU A 111 3.20 3.80 -6.82
C LEU A 111 2.71 3.52 -5.39
N ALA A 112 3.58 2.98 -4.54
CA ALA A 112 3.23 2.72 -3.13
C ALA A 112 2.85 4.02 -2.41
N LYS A 113 3.54 5.13 -2.68
CA LYS A 113 3.21 6.44 -2.10
C LYS A 113 1.84 6.92 -2.55
N SER A 114 1.54 6.81 -3.85
CA SER A 114 0.23 7.20 -4.38
C SER A 114 -0.92 6.37 -3.81
N LEU A 115 -0.72 5.05 -3.68
CA LEU A 115 -1.70 4.14 -3.10
C LEU A 115 -1.94 4.44 -1.61
N MET A 116 -0.89 4.66 -0.85
CA MET A 116 -0.99 5.06 0.56
C MET A 116 -1.69 6.41 0.72
N ASN A 117 -1.31 7.42 -0.08
CA ASN A 117 -1.97 8.73 -0.06
C ASN A 117 -3.47 8.61 -0.35
N TYR A 118 -3.87 7.74 -1.30
CA TYR A 118 -5.28 7.51 -1.58
C TYR A 118 -6.00 6.96 -0.34
N LEU A 119 -5.44 5.95 0.33
CA LEU A 119 -6.01 5.37 1.55
C LEU A 119 -6.07 6.38 2.70
N GLU A 120 -5.03 7.18 2.88
CA GLU A 120 -4.97 8.25 3.88
C GLU A 120 -6.08 9.30 3.63
N ASN A 121 -6.27 9.72 2.38
CA ASN A 121 -7.32 10.68 2.01
C ASN A 121 -8.72 10.12 2.28
N ILE A 122 -8.97 8.84 1.96
CA ILE A 122 -10.26 8.21 2.29
C ILE A 122 -10.48 8.16 3.81
N SER A 123 -9.44 7.81 4.57
CA SER A 123 -9.51 7.78 6.03
C SER A 123 -9.80 9.15 6.63
N GLN A 124 -9.24 10.20 6.04
CA GLN A 124 -9.46 11.57 6.47
C GLN A 124 -10.84 12.09 6.04
N ASP A 125 -11.15 12.02 4.75
CA ASP A 125 -12.26 12.79 4.16
C ASP A 125 -13.60 12.05 4.24
N VAL A 126 -13.58 10.71 4.19
CA VAL A 126 -14.80 9.89 4.22
C VAL A 126 -15.11 9.40 5.63
N TYR A 127 -14.11 8.85 6.31
CA TYR A 127 -14.30 8.24 7.63
C TYR A 127 -13.91 9.17 8.79
N ASN A 128 -13.26 10.31 8.51
CA ASN A 128 -12.80 11.26 9.53
C ASN A 128 -12.03 10.58 10.67
N CYS A 129 -11.06 9.74 10.33
CA CYS A 129 -10.24 8.98 11.28
C CYS A 129 -9.25 9.86 12.04
N TYR A 130 -8.86 9.43 13.26
CA TYR A 130 -7.80 10.09 14.05
C TYR A 130 -6.40 9.81 13.49
N PHE A 131 -6.17 8.58 13.03
CA PHE A 131 -4.89 8.15 12.48
C PHE A 131 -5.09 7.06 11.43
N VAL A 132 -3.99 6.70 10.77
CA VAL A 132 -3.87 5.48 9.97
C VAL A 132 -2.78 4.61 10.57
N ASP A 133 -3.04 3.31 10.71
CA ASP A 133 -2.05 2.35 11.18
C ASP A 133 -1.78 1.23 10.16
N LEU A 134 -0.74 0.46 10.44
CA LEU A 134 -0.35 -0.73 9.70
C LEU A 134 0.58 -1.60 10.54
N PHE A 135 0.59 -2.90 10.24
CA PHE A 135 1.60 -3.83 10.75
C PHE A 135 2.67 -4.10 9.69
N VAL A 136 3.92 -4.06 10.11
CA VAL A 136 5.07 -4.41 9.27
C VAL A 136 6.02 -5.34 9.99
N ARG A 137 6.43 -6.43 9.32
CA ARG A 137 7.44 -7.38 9.80
C ARG A 137 8.68 -6.64 10.31
N ALA A 138 9.15 -6.99 11.51
CA ALA A 138 10.29 -6.32 12.15
C ALA A 138 11.59 -6.44 11.33
N SER A 139 11.74 -7.51 10.54
CA SER A 139 12.88 -7.71 9.63
C SER A 139 12.82 -6.85 8.35
N ASN A 140 11.65 -6.31 7.98
CA ASN A 140 11.46 -5.57 6.73
C ASN A 140 11.90 -4.10 6.85
N SER A 141 13.22 -3.90 6.97
CA SER A 141 13.85 -2.59 7.10
C SER A 141 13.54 -1.65 5.92
N LEU A 142 13.35 -2.20 4.71
CA LEU A 142 13.02 -1.42 3.52
C LEU A 142 11.62 -0.79 3.64
N ALA A 143 10.60 -1.57 4.02
CA ALA A 143 9.25 -1.07 4.20
C ALA A 143 9.17 -0.12 5.40
N ILE A 144 9.84 -0.43 6.52
CA ILE A 144 9.91 0.47 7.69
C ILE A 144 10.52 1.82 7.29
N GLY A 145 11.60 1.81 6.50
CA GLY A 145 12.22 3.03 5.99
C GLY A 145 11.30 3.81 5.02
N MET A 146 10.51 3.10 4.22
CA MET A 146 9.51 3.70 3.34
C MET A 146 8.39 4.38 4.14
N TYR A 147 7.78 3.69 5.11
CA TYR A 147 6.70 4.24 5.92
C TYR A 147 7.16 5.40 6.81
N THR A 148 8.36 5.31 7.38
CA THR A 148 8.97 6.44 8.10
C THR A 148 9.06 7.69 7.22
N LYS A 149 9.43 7.54 5.93
CA LYS A 149 9.46 8.66 4.96
C LYS A 149 8.06 9.18 4.61
N PHE A 150 7.02 8.38 4.77
CA PHE A 150 5.63 8.80 4.59
C PHE A 150 5.06 9.50 5.85
N GLY A 151 5.83 9.53 6.94
CA GLY A 151 5.44 10.19 8.20
C GLY A 151 4.87 9.26 9.26
N TYR A 152 4.97 7.94 9.05
CA TYR A 152 4.57 6.97 10.07
C TYR A 152 5.63 6.85 11.16
N VAL A 153 5.18 6.71 12.40
CA VAL A 153 6.03 6.49 13.57
C VAL A 153 5.80 5.09 14.11
N LYS A 154 6.84 4.48 14.70
CA LYS A 154 6.70 3.20 15.42
C LYS A 154 5.93 3.46 16.71
N TYR A 155 4.67 3.02 16.75
CA TYR A 155 3.81 3.21 17.91
C TYR A 155 4.10 2.16 18.98
N ARG A 156 4.11 0.87 18.60
CA ARG A 156 4.43 -0.24 19.51
C ARG A 156 5.01 -1.44 18.76
N ARG A 157 5.60 -2.36 19.51
CA ARG A 157 6.05 -3.66 19.00
C ARG A 157 5.04 -4.72 19.40
N VAL A 158 4.65 -5.56 18.44
CA VAL A 158 3.74 -6.70 18.65
C VAL A 158 4.53 -7.98 18.51
N LEU A 159 4.64 -8.73 19.60
CA LEU A 159 5.48 -9.92 19.68
C LEU A 159 4.81 -11.11 19.02
N GLY A 160 5.54 -11.81 18.15
CA GLY A 160 5.03 -13.00 17.47
C GLY A 160 3.74 -12.78 16.67
N TYR A 161 3.65 -11.63 15.99
CA TYR A 161 2.47 -11.28 15.19
C TYR A 161 2.40 -12.08 13.88
N TYR A 162 3.54 -12.31 13.24
CA TYR A 162 3.62 -13.09 12.01
C TYR A 162 4.14 -14.50 12.31
N CYS A 163 3.67 -15.47 11.53
CA CYS A 163 4.40 -16.73 11.40
C CYS A 163 5.76 -16.45 10.73
N GLY A 164 6.79 -17.09 11.25
CA GLY A 164 8.14 -17.03 10.73
C GLY A 164 8.28 -17.77 9.40
N THR A 165 9.50 -17.79 8.89
CA THR A 165 9.79 -18.32 7.54
C THR A 165 10.07 -19.81 7.51
N THR A 166 10.24 -20.44 8.66
CA THR A 166 10.47 -21.87 8.82
C THR A 166 9.20 -22.58 9.28
N CYS A 167 9.03 -23.83 8.86
CA CYS A 167 7.91 -24.66 9.26
C CYS A 167 8.07 -25.23 10.69
N MET A 168 8.94 -24.62 11.49
CA MET A 168 9.25 -25.08 12.85
C MET A 168 8.21 -24.52 13.81
N GLU A 169 7.80 -25.34 14.77
CA GLU A 169 7.06 -24.88 15.94
C GLU A 169 7.93 -23.81 16.65
N ASP A 170 7.33 -22.65 16.95
CA ASP A 170 7.93 -21.46 17.57
C ASP A 170 8.74 -20.49 16.68
N ASP A 171 8.74 -20.63 15.35
CA ASP A 171 9.24 -19.57 14.48
C ASP A 171 8.16 -18.49 14.30
N TYR A 172 8.18 -17.48 15.18
CA TYR A 172 7.33 -16.31 15.08
C TYR A 172 8.17 -15.05 14.86
N GLU A 173 7.65 -14.14 14.04
CA GLU A 173 8.26 -12.85 13.78
C GLU A 173 7.43 -11.72 14.38
N ASP A 174 8.11 -10.81 15.07
CA ASP A 174 7.49 -9.60 15.61
C ASP A 174 7.05 -8.64 14.48
N ALA A 175 6.05 -7.81 14.79
CA ALA A 175 5.65 -6.69 13.95
C ALA A 175 5.90 -5.35 14.66
N TRP A 176 6.09 -4.32 13.86
CA TRP A 176 5.88 -2.94 14.29
C TRP A 176 4.47 -2.51 13.89
N ASP A 177 3.70 -2.06 14.87
CA ASP A 177 2.51 -1.22 14.66
C ASP A 177 3.02 0.19 14.39
N MET A 178 2.85 0.65 13.15
CA MET A 178 3.25 1.97 12.73
C MET A 178 2.03 2.85 12.50
N ARG A 179 2.02 4.05 13.07
CA ARG A 179 0.89 4.98 12.99
C ARG A 179 1.26 6.32 12.37
N LYS A 180 0.30 6.94 11.70
CA LYS A 180 0.38 8.31 11.20
C LYS A 180 -0.86 9.08 11.62
N ALA A 181 -0.67 10.17 12.36
CA ALA A 181 -1.77 11.03 12.79
C ALA A 181 -2.38 11.74 11.57
N LEU A 182 -3.71 11.75 11.51
CA LEU A 182 -4.47 12.52 10.54
C LEU A 182 -4.89 13.87 11.15
N PRO A 183 -5.39 14.83 10.36
CA PRO A 183 -5.73 16.18 10.86
C PRO A 183 -6.71 16.22 12.03
N ARG A 184 -7.55 15.18 12.22
CA ARG A 184 -8.46 15.07 13.36
C ARG A 184 -7.71 14.92 14.69
N ASP A 185 -6.55 14.27 14.71
CA ASP A 185 -5.69 14.15 15.90
C ASP A 185 -4.72 15.34 16.02
N VAL A 186 -5.28 16.51 16.33
CA VAL A 186 -4.55 17.79 16.41
C VAL A 186 -3.37 17.72 17.38
N HIS A 187 -3.54 17.03 18.51
CA HIS A 187 -2.53 16.91 19.56
C HIS A 187 -1.60 15.71 19.38
N LYS A 188 -1.82 14.89 18.34
CA LYS A 188 -1.02 13.70 18.03
C LYS A 188 -0.96 12.71 19.19
N GLU A 189 -2.03 12.63 19.97
CA GLU A 189 -2.11 11.76 21.15
C GLU A 189 -2.08 10.28 20.75
N THR A 190 -2.66 9.94 19.59
CA THR A 190 -2.85 8.56 19.14
C THR A 190 -1.60 7.91 18.54
N VAL A 191 -0.54 8.71 18.36
CA VAL A 191 0.74 8.29 17.77
C VAL A 191 1.91 8.37 18.73
N VAL A 192 1.67 8.70 20.01
CA VAL A 192 2.72 8.71 21.04
C VAL A 192 3.19 7.28 21.28
N PRO A 193 4.49 6.95 21.05
CA PRO A 193 4.95 5.58 21.17
C PRO A 193 4.77 4.99 22.57
N LEU A 194 4.26 3.77 22.65
CA LEU A 194 4.15 3.00 23.88
C LEU A 194 5.50 2.37 24.23
N LYS A 195 5.79 2.31 25.54
CA LYS A 195 7.08 1.80 26.05
C LYS A 195 7.16 0.28 26.11
N HIS A 196 6.02 -0.40 26.06
CA HIS A 196 5.92 -1.84 26.32
C HIS A 196 5.49 -2.57 25.06
N PRO A 197 6.12 -3.72 24.72
CA PRO A 197 5.62 -4.58 23.68
C PRO A 197 4.35 -5.31 24.15
N ILE A 198 3.53 -5.72 23.20
CA ILE A 198 2.27 -6.44 23.47
C ILE A 198 2.19 -7.72 22.64
N ARG A 199 1.24 -8.62 22.94
CA ARG A 199 0.92 -9.78 22.09
C ARG A 199 -0.28 -9.48 21.19
N PRO A 200 -0.51 -10.25 20.10
CA PRO A 200 -1.61 -10.01 19.17
C PRO A 200 -2.99 -10.04 19.85
N GLN A 201 -3.14 -10.86 20.88
CA GLN A 201 -4.36 -10.96 21.69
C GLN A 201 -4.67 -9.71 22.53
N ASP A 202 -3.68 -8.84 22.75
CA ASP A 202 -3.81 -7.60 23.51
C ASP A 202 -4.05 -6.38 22.58
N LEU A 203 -4.28 -6.62 21.28
CA LEU A 203 -4.58 -5.56 20.32
C LEU A 203 -5.98 -5.01 20.55
N GLU A 204 -6.02 -3.74 20.94
CA GLU A 204 -7.23 -2.91 20.88
C GLU A 204 -7.45 -2.50 19.43
N TRP A 205 -8.64 -2.85 18.89
CA TRP A 205 -9.11 -2.48 17.56
C TRP A 205 -9.93 -1.19 17.65
#